data_AF-A0A932HNU4-F1
#
_entry.id   AF-A0A932HNU4-F1
#
_cell.length_a   1.000
_cell.length_b   1.000
_cell.length_c   1.000
_cell.angle_alpha   90.00
_cell.angle_beta   90.00
_cell.angle_gamma   90.00
#
_symmetry.space_group_name_H-M   'P 1'
#
loop_
_entity.id
_entity.type
_entity.pdbx_description
1 polymer ?
#
loop_
_entity_poly.entity_id
_entity_poly.type
_entity_poly.pdbx_seq_one_letter_code
_entity_poly.pdbx_strand_id
1 'polypeptide(L)' 'MIDSIKKRFTVIKQQGFAPFFYYLAPKIRLPRAVRYSVARSLKSADNMLLRLRLSEGAYFFLEARKG' A
#
# COMPACT_ATOMS: atom_id res chain seq x y z
N MET A 1 -14.24 7.16 9.39
CA MET A 1 -12.96 7.52 10.06
C MET A 1 -12.29 8.72 9.41
N ILE A 2 -12.05 8.71 8.08
CA ILE A 2 -11.47 9.86 7.35
C ILE A 2 -12.35 11.12 7.45
N ASP A 3 -13.67 10.98 7.45
CA ASP A 3 -14.58 12.13 7.55
C ASP A 3 -14.47 12.86 8.89
N SER A 4 -14.12 12.14 9.97
CA SER A 4 -13.85 12.74 11.28
C SER A 4 -12.58 13.60 11.27
N ILE A 5 -11.57 13.19 10.50
CA ILE A 5 -10.30 13.91 10.35
C ILE A 5 -10.51 15.16 9.48
N LYS A 6 -11.25 15.03 8.37
CA LYS A 6 -11.59 16.14 7.46
C LYS A 6 -12.33 17.29 8.13
N LYS A 7 -13.07 17.02 9.23
CA LYS A 7 -13.76 18.07 10.01
C LYS A 7 -12.81 19.01 10.75
N ARG A 8 -11.57 18.59 11.04
CA ARG A 8 -10.61 19.34 11.87
C ARG A 8 -9.29 19.63 11.17
N PHE A 9 -8.99 18.91 10.11
CA PHE A 9 -7.72 18.99 9.40
C PHE A 9 -7.96 18.97 7.89
N THR A 10 -7.20 19.78 7.16
CA THR A 10 -7.19 19.76 5.70
C THR A 10 -6.32 18.59 5.25
N VAL A 11 -6.94 17.59 4.63
CA VAL A 11 -6.24 16.40 4.11
C VAL A 11 -5.50 16.80 2.83
N ILE A 12 -4.18 16.69 2.85
CA ILE A 12 -3.29 17.02 1.71
C ILE A 12 -3.09 15.78 0.84
N LYS A 13 -2.83 14.63 1.47
CA LYS A 13 -2.50 13.40 0.77
C LYS A 13 -3.05 12.18 1.49
N GLN A 14 -3.60 11.25 0.72
CA GLN A 14 -4.03 9.94 1.19
C GLN A 14 -3.38 8.86 0.33
N GLN A 15 -2.69 7.91 0.96
CA GLN A 15 -2.07 6.79 0.28
C GLN A 15 -2.38 5.48 1.00
N GLY A 16 -3.05 4.55 0.30
CA GLY A 16 -3.24 3.19 0.78
C GLY A 16 -1.99 2.34 0.53
N PHE A 17 -1.72 1.40 1.43
CA PHE A 17 -0.66 0.41 1.30
C PHE A 17 -1.18 -0.97 1.68
N ALA A 18 -1.03 -1.93 0.76
CA ALA A 18 -1.51 -3.31 0.91
C ALA A 18 -0.38 -4.27 0.55
N PRO A 19 0.49 -4.64 1.49
CA PRO A 19 1.66 -5.48 1.22
C PRO A 19 1.32 -6.98 1.18
N PHE A 20 0.22 -7.37 0.52
CA PHE A 20 -0.27 -8.74 0.57
C PHE A 20 0.70 -9.71 -0.10
N PHE A 21 1.03 -9.46 -1.37
CA PHE A 21 1.96 -10.26 -2.14
C PHE A 21 3.42 -9.90 -1.83
N TYR A 22 3.70 -8.64 -1.49
CA TYR A 22 5.05 -8.21 -1.13
C TYR A 22 5.58 -8.96 0.09
N TYR A 23 4.77 -9.19 1.13
CA TYR A 23 5.18 -9.99 2.29
C TYR A 23 5.27 -11.50 2.00
N LEU A 24 4.63 -11.98 0.94
CA LEU A 24 4.80 -13.36 0.48
C LEU A 24 6.11 -13.54 -0.29
N ALA A 25 6.60 -12.52 -0.99
CA ALA A 25 7.82 -12.57 -1.79
C ALA A 25 9.05 -13.22 -1.10
N PRO A 26 9.42 -12.87 0.16
CA PRO A 26 10.56 -13.49 0.84
C PRO A 26 10.30 -14.93 1.28
N LYS A 27 9.04 -15.37 1.37
CA LYS A 27 8.67 -16.74 1.72
C LYS A 27 8.80 -17.69 0.53
N ILE A 28 8.81 -17.15 -0.69
CA ILE A 28 9.04 -17.93 -1.92
C ILE A 28 10.54 -18.15 -2.06
N ARG A 29 10.98 -19.42 -2.06
CA ARG A 29 12.37 -19.79 -2.29
C ARG A 29 12.76 -19.53 -3.73
N LEU A 30 13.28 -18.33 -4.00
CA LEU A 30 13.73 -17.91 -5.32
C LEU A 30 15.26 -17.79 -5.38
N PRO A 31 15.88 -18.12 -6.53
CA PRO A 31 17.27 -17.81 -6.80
C PRO A 31 17.59 -16.33 -6.59
N ARG A 32 18.78 -16.02 -6.06
CA ARG A 32 19.17 -14.65 -5.68
C ARG A 32 19.05 -13.66 -6.85
N ALA A 33 19.32 -14.12 -8.07
CA ALA A 33 19.25 -13.32 -9.30
C ALA A 33 17.85 -12.76 -9.58
N VAL A 34 16.79 -13.51 -9.27
CA VAL A 34 15.40 -13.13 -9.64
C VAL A 34 14.59 -12.60 -8.46
N ARG A 35 15.06 -12.82 -7.22
CA ARG A 35 14.35 -12.46 -5.99
C ARG A 35 13.88 -11.01 -5.96
N TYR A 36 14.75 -10.06 -6.32
CA TYR A 36 14.42 -8.64 -6.30
C TYR A 36 13.45 -8.23 -7.39
N SER A 37 13.53 -8.86 -8.57
CA SER A 37 12.60 -8.59 -9.66
C SER A 37 11.20 -9.11 -9.33
N VAL A 38 11.11 -10.32 -8.79
CA VAL A 38 9.82 -10.89 -8.36
C VAL A 38 9.21 -10.09 -7.22
N ALA A 39 10.00 -9.70 -6.21
CA ALA A 39 9.50 -8.84 -5.13
C ALA A 39 8.95 -7.49 -5.64
N ARG A 40 9.58 -6.90 -6.66
CA ARG A 40 9.07 -5.68 -7.31
C ARG A 40 7.77 -5.93 -8.07
N SER A 41 7.65 -7.03 -8.80
CA SER A 41 6.40 -7.40 -9.49
C SER A 41 5.26 -7.65 -8.51
N LEU A 42 5.52 -8.35 -7.40
CA LEU A 42 4.52 -8.59 -6.35
C LEU A 42 4.06 -7.28 -5.69
N LYS A 43 4.99 -6.34 -5.42
CA LYS A 43 4.63 -4.99 -4.98
C LYS A 43 3.78 -4.23 -6.01
N SER A 44 4.03 -4.44 -7.31
CA SER A 44 3.23 -3.84 -8.37
C SER A 44 1.79 -4.39 -8.37
N ALA A 45 1.64 -5.71 -8.19
CA ALA A 45 0.33 -6.35 -8.06
C ALA A 45 -0.45 -5.83 -6.86
N ASP A 46 0.21 -5.68 -5.71
CA ASP A 46 -0.35 -5.06 -4.50
C ASP A 46 -0.86 -3.63 -4.77
N ASN A 47 -0.06 -2.81 -5.45
CA ASN A 47 -0.47 -1.46 -5.84
C ASN A 47 -1.65 -1.46 -6.82
N MET A 48 -1.73 -2.46 -7.70
CA MET A 48 -2.82 -2.59 -8.66
C MET A 48 -4.13 -2.97 -7.96
N LEU A 49 -4.09 -3.87 -6.97
CA LEU A 49 -5.26 -4.20 -6.14
C LEU A 49 -5.83 -2.96 -5.44
N LEU A 50 -4.96 -2.12 -4.89
CA LEU A 50 -5.35 -0.85 -4.27
C LEU A 50 -5.98 0.11 -5.27
N ARG A 51 -5.42 0.23 -6.48
CA ARG A 51 -5.98 1.09 -7.54
C ARG A 51 -7.36 0.61 -7.99
N LEU A 52 -7.54 -0.70 -8.10
CA LEU A 52 -8.82 -1.31 -8.47
C LEU A 52 -9.83 -1.34 -7.32
N ARG A 53 -9.45 -0.86 -6.12
CA ARG A 53 -10.28 -0.91 -4.89
C ARG A 53 -10.78 -2.31 -4.53
N LEU A 54 -10.06 -3.35 -4.96
CA LEU A 54 -10.40 -4.75 -4.65
C LEU A 54 -10.01 -5.14 -3.22
N SER A 55 -9.23 -4.30 -2.53
CA SER A 55 -8.85 -4.47 -1.14
C SER A 55 -8.78 -3.09 -0.47
N GLU A 56 -9.37 -2.98 0.71
CA GLU A 56 -9.05 -1.90 1.65
C GLU A 56 -7.66 -2.20 2.20
N GLY A 57 -6.66 -1.41 1.80
CA GLY A 57 -5.27 -1.71 2.15
C GLY A 57 -5.03 -1.87 3.65
N ALA A 58 -4.10 -2.74 4.03
CA ALA A 58 -3.77 -3.02 5.42
C ALA A 58 -3.31 -1.78 6.21
N TYR A 59 -2.71 -0.81 5.52
CA TYR A 59 -2.31 0.47 6.10
C TYR A 59 -2.81 1.62 5.23
N PHE A 60 -3.13 2.74 5.87
CA PHE A 60 -3.39 4.01 5.20
C PHE A 60 -2.49 5.08 5.80
N PHE A 61 -1.81 5.81 4.93
CA PHE A 61 -1.01 6.98 5.29
C PHE A 61 -1.81 8.21 4.91
N LEU A 62 -2.05 9.07 5.90
CA LEU A 62 -2.81 10.31 5.73
C LEU A 62 -1.97 11.47 6.20
N GLU A 63 -1.67 12.38 5.28
CA GLU A 63 -0.99 13.63 5.55
C GLU A 63 -2.06 14.73 5.62
N ALA A 64 -2.16 15.38 6.77
CA ALA A 64 -3.13 16.43 7.00
C ALA A 64 -2.49 17.60 7.75
N ARG A 65 -2.94 18.81 7.41
CA ARG A 65 -2.50 20.05 8.04
C ARG A 65 -3.62 20.58 8.95
N LYS A 66 -3.23 21.03 10.14
CA LYS A 66 -4.13 21.75 11.02
C LYS A 66 -4.36 23.14 10.44
N GLY A 67 -5.61 23.48 10.17
CA GLY A 67 -6.03 24.83 9.80
C GLY A 67 -5.85 25.79 10.97
#